data_AF-A0A2V5N0A8-F1
#
_entry.id   AF-A0A2V5N0A8-F1
#
_cell.length_a   1.000
_cell.length_b   1.000
_cell.length_c   1.000
_cell.angle_alpha   90.00
_cell.angle_beta   90.00
_cell.angle_gamma   90.00
#
_symmetry.space_group_name_H-M   'P 1'
#
loop_
_entity.id
_entity.type
_entity.pdbx_description
1 polymer ?
#
loop_
_entity_poly.entity_id
_entity_poly.type
_entity_poly.pdbx_seq_one_letter_code
_entity_poly.pdbx_strand_id
1 'polypeptide(L)'
;MDIAIKPVRSYVYGALGAHLLGYVGPPDDTSKEEAKKFTFYQGDVEGKSNVEKTFDQYLRGQPGVRYLRRNAKGVIDGVLREDPPKQGANVYLTIDARIQSIAEEALRAIARGAAVVVDPNNGDVLAMVSVPSFDPNTFIPSIKAKDWTTLQKDEARPLINRAISTFPPGSTFKIVTSLAGLRRNMSNARFNCSGGVSYGEHYFRCWIAEKGGAHGTLGLTDAIKVSCDSFFYQYGNAAGIDSIDKTGNALGL
;
A
#
# COMPACT_ATOMS: atom_id res chain seq x y z
N MET A 1 33.47 22.89 20.92
CA MET A 1 32.58 21.73 20.71
C MET A 1 31.18 22.32 20.71
N ASP A 2 30.54 22.37 19.55
CA ASP A 2 29.17 22.91 19.45
C ASP A 2 28.18 21.78 19.74
N ILE A 3 27.22 22.05 20.63
CA ILE A 3 26.15 21.14 20.98
C ILE A 3 24.86 21.71 20.39
N ALA A 4 24.19 20.91 19.55
CA ALA A 4 22.91 21.26 18.95
C ALA A 4 21.88 20.19 19.26
N ILE A 5 20.66 20.62 19.60
CA ILE A 5 19.51 19.73 19.81
C ILE A 5 18.77 19.62 18.48
N LYS A 6 18.56 18.39 18.00
CA LYS A 6 17.80 18.12 16.77
C LYS A 6 16.65 17.15 17.07
N PRO A 7 15.40 17.47 16.68
CA PRO A 7 14.32 16.50 16.74
C PRO A 7 14.58 15.34 15.77
N VAL A 8 14.29 14.13 16.20
CA VAL A 8 14.43 12.92 15.41
C VAL A 8 13.07 12.24 15.32
N ARG A 9 12.68 11.80 14.13
CA ARG A 9 11.44 11.07 13.92
C ARG A 9 11.49 9.76 14.72
N SER A 10 10.36 9.33 15.28
CA SER A 10 10.27 8.09 16.04
C SER A 10 8.95 7.40 15.74
N TYR A 11 9.02 6.11 15.39
CA TYR A 11 7.86 5.25 15.19
C TYR A 11 7.67 4.41 16.45
N VAL A 12 6.79 4.89 17.34
CA VAL A 12 6.60 4.34 18.70
C VAL A 12 6.19 2.87 18.71
N TYR A 13 5.47 2.42 17.68
CA TYR A 13 5.01 1.05 17.52
C TYR A 13 5.92 0.18 16.64
N GLY A 14 7.14 0.65 16.32
CA GLY A 14 8.11 -0.07 15.50
C GLY A 14 7.55 -0.42 14.12
N ALA A 15 7.54 -1.72 13.80
CA ALA A 15 7.10 -2.24 12.50
C ALA A 15 5.57 -2.19 12.27
N LEU A 16 4.77 -1.85 13.28
CA LEU A 16 3.32 -1.75 13.15
C LEU A 16 2.96 -0.63 12.17
N GLY A 17 2.23 -0.98 11.11
CA GLY A 17 1.79 -0.05 10.09
C GLY A 17 2.94 0.51 9.25
N ALA A 18 4.12 -0.13 9.19
CA ALA A 18 5.29 0.39 8.49
C ALA A 18 5.02 0.72 7.01
N HIS A 19 4.32 -0.17 6.28
CA HIS A 19 3.95 0.08 4.88
C HIS A 19 2.83 1.09 4.70
N LEU A 20 2.06 1.37 5.75
CA LEU A 20 1.02 2.40 5.74
C LEU A 20 1.64 3.77 6.02
N LEU A 21 2.39 3.88 7.12
CA LEU A 21 3.03 5.12 7.55
C LEU A 21 4.14 5.51 6.58
N GLY A 22 4.96 4.54 6.18
CA GLY A 22 6.21 4.78 5.48
C GLY A 22 7.31 5.21 6.44
N TYR A 23 8.31 5.92 5.90
CA TYR A 23 9.44 6.42 6.67
C TYR A 23 9.93 7.76 6.13
N VAL A 24 10.64 8.53 6.96
CA VAL A 24 11.38 9.72 6.55
C VAL A 24 12.86 9.39 6.30
N GLY A 25 13.54 10.21 5.51
CA GLY A 25 14.97 10.08 5.24
C GLY A 25 15.62 11.38 4.79
N PRO A 26 16.93 11.39 4.55
CA PRO A 26 17.63 12.56 4.01
C PRO A 26 17.08 12.93 2.62
N PRO A 27 17.08 14.21 2.23
CA PRO A 27 16.50 14.66 0.97
C PRO A 27 17.23 14.03 -0.23
N ASP A 28 16.49 13.61 -1.26
CA ASP A 28 17.06 12.97 -2.45
C ASP A 28 17.99 13.92 -3.22
N ASP A 29 17.61 15.20 -3.32
CA ASP A 29 18.46 16.25 -3.87
C ASP A 29 18.47 17.44 -2.91
N THR A 30 19.67 17.85 -2.50
CA THR A 30 19.85 19.11 -1.79
C THR A 30 20.24 20.15 -2.83
N SER A 31 19.32 21.09 -3.11
CA SER A 31 19.59 22.19 -4.04
C SER A 31 20.89 22.90 -3.66
N LYS A 32 21.96 22.65 -4.42
CA LYS A 32 23.27 23.26 -4.18
C LYS A 32 23.20 24.78 -4.31
N GLU A 33 22.32 25.27 -5.17
CA GLU A 33 22.01 26.70 -5.35
C GLU A 33 21.42 27.31 -4.07
N GLU A 34 20.49 26.61 -3.42
CA GLU A 34 19.88 27.05 -2.17
C GLU A 34 20.86 26.93 -1.00
N ALA A 35 21.55 25.80 -0.88
CA ALA A 35 22.53 25.58 0.17
C ALA A 35 23.66 26.62 0.15
N LYS A 36 24.10 27.06 -1.04
CA LYS A 36 25.11 28.13 -1.21
C LYS A 36 24.67 29.49 -0.67
N LYS A 37 23.37 29.74 -0.50
CA LYS A 37 22.86 31.00 0.09
C LYS A 37 23.16 31.10 1.58
N PHE A 38 23.51 30.00 2.23
CA PHE A 38 23.71 29.93 3.67
C PHE A 38 25.15 29.52 4.01
N THR A 39 25.74 30.12 5.05
CA THR A 39 27.06 29.70 5.56
C THR A 39 27.02 28.29 6.15
N PHE A 40 25.88 27.92 6.75
CA PHE A 40 25.59 26.58 7.23
C PHE A 40 24.19 26.20 6.74
N TYR A 41 24.10 25.16 5.90
CA TYR A 41 22.84 24.62 5.44
C TYR A 41 22.66 23.22 6.03
N GLN A 42 21.52 22.99 6.68
CA GLN A 42 21.16 21.70 7.23
C GLN A 42 19.90 21.23 6.52
N GLY A 43 20.04 20.18 5.70
CA GLY A 43 18.89 19.56 5.04
C GLY A 43 17.92 18.98 6.07
N ASP A 44 16.65 19.32 5.91
CA ASP A 44 15.57 18.67 6.64
C ASP A 44 15.30 17.27 6.10
N VAL A 45 14.71 16.43 6.94
CA VAL A 45 14.25 15.10 6.51
C VAL A 45 12.99 15.23 5.67
N GLU A 46 12.78 14.30 4.75
CA GLU A 46 11.59 14.21 3.92
C GLU A 46 10.93 12.85 3.99
N GLY A 47 9.62 12.81 3.77
CA GLY A 47 8.87 11.58 3.60
C GLY A 47 9.32 10.81 2.36
N LYS A 48 9.78 9.57 2.57
CA LYS A 48 10.28 8.69 1.51
C LYS A 48 9.25 7.72 0.97
N SER A 49 8.24 7.37 1.77
CA SER A 49 7.19 6.45 1.35
C SER A 49 5.84 6.73 2.02
N ASN A 50 4.77 6.26 1.39
CA ASN A 50 3.39 6.21 1.90
C ASN A 50 2.93 7.51 2.59
N VAL A 51 2.26 7.45 3.76
CA VAL A 51 1.72 8.63 4.45
C VAL A 51 2.77 9.73 4.64
N GLU A 52 3.98 9.37 5.05
CA GLU A 52 5.08 10.34 5.23
C GLU A 52 5.36 11.08 3.91
N LYS A 53 5.45 10.39 2.77
CA LYS A 53 5.70 11.01 1.46
C LYS A 53 4.50 11.77 0.92
N THR A 54 3.31 11.19 1.01
CA THR A 54 2.08 11.76 0.45
C THR A 54 1.70 13.06 1.14
N PHE A 55 1.89 13.16 2.45
CA PHE A 55 1.57 14.35 3.24
C PHE A 55 2.79 15.16 3.65
N ASP A 56 3.95 14.88 3.08
CA ASP A 56 5.22 15.52 3.42
C ASP A 56 5.12 17.06 3.38
N GLN A 57 4.49 17.62 2.34
CA GLN A 57 4.28 19.07 2.20
C GLN A 57 3.55 19.72 3.39
N TYR A 58 2.71 18.96 4.10
CA TYR A 58 2.00 19.42 5.28
C TYR A 58 2.78 19.11 6.56
N LEU A 59 3.42 17.93 6.63
CA LEU A 59 4.13 17.43 7.80
C LEU A 59 5.46 18.16 8.04
N ARG A 60 6.19 18.54 6.98
CA ARG A 60 7.55 19.08 7.05
C ARG A 60 7.62 20.47 7.68
N GLY A 61 6.57 21.28 7.52
CA GLY A 61 6.55 22.67 7.99
C GLY A 61 7.45 23.58 7.16
N GLN A 62 7.90 24.69 7.75
CA GLN A 62 8.81 25.65 7.09
C GLN A 62 10.10 25.80 7.90
N PRO A 63 11.28 25.65 7.28
CA PRO A 63 12.54 25.82 7.98
C PRO A 63 12.74 27.27 8.43
N GLY A 64 13.39 27.44 9.58
CA GLY A 64 13.78 28.74 10.12
C GLY A 64 15.19 29.14 9.66
N VAL A 65 15.60 30.37 9.96
CA VAL A 65 16.92 30.91 9.61
C VAL A 65 17.55 31.62 10.80
N ARG A 66 18.81 31.32 11.10
CA ARG A 66 19.60 32.02 12.13
C ARG A 66 20.70 32.86 11.49
N TYR A 67 20.69 34.16 11.80
CA TYR A 67 21.73 35.10 11.43
C TYR A 67 22.75 35.18 12.57
N LEU A 68 23.97 34.70 12.32
CA LEU A 68 25.03 34.63 13.33
C LEU A 68 26.00 35.80 13.14
N ARG A 69 26.38 36.46 14.24
CA ARG A 69 27.40 37.51 14.24
C ARG A 69 28.78 36.87 14.29
N ARG A 70 29.68 37.29 13.40
CA ARG A 70 31.08 36.86 13.39
C ARG A 70 31.99 38.02 13.81
N ASN A 71 32.95 37.76 14.69
CA ASN A 71 33.98 38.75 15.03
C ASN A 71 35.09 38.78 13.97
N ALA A 72 36.02 39.74 14.07
CA ALA A 72 37.13 39.90 13.13
C ALA A 72 38.07 38.67 13.03
N LYS A 73 38.04 37.77 14.02
CA LYS A 73 38.79 36.51 14.04
C LYS A 73 38.01 35.34 13.42
N GLY A 74 36.81 35.58 12.89
CA GLY A 74 35.97 34.56 12.26
C GLY A 74 35.23 33.64 13.25
N VAL A 75 35.19 33.99 14.54
CA VAL A 75 34.48 33.23 15.57
C VAL A 75 33.04 33.74 15.67
N ILE A 76 32.08 32.82 15.82
CA ILE A 76 30.67 33.14 16.07
C ILE A 76 30.58 33.76 17.47
N ASP A 77 30.15 35.01 17.54
CA ASP A 77 30.11 35.86 18.74
C ASP A 77 28.67 36.13 19.21
N GLY A 78 27.69 35.41 18.66
CA GLY A 78 26.29 35.45 19.07
C GLY A 78 25.30 35.36 17.92
N VAL A 79 24.01 35.30 18.25
CA VAL A 79 22.90 35.34 17.29
C VAL A 79 22.47 36.81 17.12
N LEU A 80 22.50 37.31 15.89
CA LEU A 80 22.03 38.65 15.54
C LEU A 80 20.51 38.70 15.40
N ARG A 81 19.95 37.68 14.73
CA ARG A 81 18.52 37.54 14.46
C ARG A 81 18.19 36.07 14.24
N GLU A 82 17.00 35.66 14.64
CA GLU A 82 16.45 34.34 14.38
C GLU A 82 15.05 34.49 13.80
N ASP A 83 14.84 33.92 12.62
CA ASP A 83 13.52 33.71 12.04
C ASP A 83 13.12 32.28 12.43
N PRO A 84 12.16 32.09 13.35
CA PRO A 84 11.86 30.77 13.89
C PRO A 84 11.21 29.85 12.82
N PRO A 85 11.47 28.53 12.86
CA PRO A 85 10.78 27.59 11.99
C PRO A 85 9.28 27.56 12.30
N LYS A 86 8.48 27.18 11.30
CA LYS A 86 7.06 26.89 11.51
C LYS A 86 6.84 25.39 11.54
N GLN A 87 6.20 24.93 12.61
CA GLN A 87 5.84 23.53 12.77
C GLN A 87 4.88 23.10 11.64
N GLY A 88 5.08 21.89 11.13
CA GLY A 88 4.15 21.26 10.19
C GLY A 88 2.80 20.93 10.83
N ALA A 89 1.84 20.58 9.99
CA ALA A 89 0.51 20.17 10.41
C ALA A 89 0.50 18.76 11.00
N ASN A 90 -0.52 18.48 11.81
CA ASN A 90 -0.84 17.13 12.25
C ASN A 90 -1.69 16.43 11.19
N VAL A 91 -1.38 15.17 10.90
CA VAL A 91 -2.19 14.31 10.02
C VAL A 91 -2.94 13.31 10.89
N TYR A 92 -4.26 13.30 10.79
CA TYR A 92 -5.13 12.33 11.45
C TYR A 92 -5.55 11.27 10.42
N LEU A 93 -5.27 10.00 10.73
CA LEU A 93 -5.61 8.86 9.86
C LEU A 93 -6.91 8.21 10.34
N THR A 94 -7.61 7.54 9.41
CA THR A 94 -8.79 6.70 9.68
C THR A 94 -8.45 5.37 10.35
N ILE A 95 -7.16 5.08 10.50
CA ILE A 95 -6.63 3.79 10.93
C ILE A 95 -6.87 3.61 12.42
N ASP A 96 -7.51 2.51 12.80
CA ASP A 96 -7.62 2.09 14.19
C ASP A 96 -6.43 1.21 14.54
N ALA A 97 -5.58 1.70 15.45
CA ALA A 97 -4.35 1.01 15.86
C ALA A 97 -4.61 -0.41 16.41
N ARG A 98 -5.78 -0.66 17.03
CA ARG A 98 -6.15 -1.97 17.56
C ARG A 98 -6.50 -2.92 16.42
N ILE A 99 -7.29 -2.46 15.45
CA ILE A 99 -7.64 -3.24 14.26
C ILE A 99 -6.38 -3.55 13.43
N GLN A 100 -5.51 -2.57 13.23
CA GLN A 100 -4.21 -2.75 12.58
C GLN A 100 -3.37 -3.83 13.28
N SER A 101 -3.27 -3.77 14.61
CA SER A 101 -2.50 -4.74 15.40
C SER A 101 -3.05 -6.16 15.28
N ILE A 102 -4.37 -6.33 15.41
CA ILE A 102 -5.03 -7.64 15.27
C ILE A 102 -4.82 -8.21 13.87
N ALA A 103 -5.02 -7.39 12.84
CA ALA A 103 -4.86 -7.81 11.45
C ALA A 103 -3.40 -8.18 11.14
N GLU A 104 -2.42 -7.42 11.62
CA GLU A 104 -1.01 -7.75 11.47
C GLU A 104 -0.62 -9.05 12.17
N GLU A 105 -1.07 -9.23 13.41
CA GLU A 105 -0.79 -10.45 14.18
C GLU A 105 -1.34 -11.68 13.47
N ALA A 106 -2.58 -11.62 12.99
CA ALA A 106 -3.20 -12.69 12.22
C ALA A 106 -2.42 -13.01 10.94
N LEU A 107 -1.93 -12.00 10.22
CA LEU A 107 -1.21 -12.18 8.97
C LEU A 107 0.24 -12.65 9.16
N ARG A 108 0.90 -12.35 10.27
CA ARG A 108 2.27 -12.82 10.54
C ARG A 108 2.38 -14.35 10.57
N ALA A 109 1.28 -15.07 10.81
CA ALA A 109 1.23 -16.52 10.77
C ALA A 109 1.41 -17.13 9.37
N ILE A 110 1.15 -16.37 8.28
CA ILE A 110 1.09 -16.90 6.90
C ILE A 110 2.29 -16.48 6.01
N ALA A 111 3.38 -16.00 6.63
CA ALA A 111 4.63 -15.53 6.03
C ALA A 111 4.52 -14.33 5.07
N ARG A 112 3.72 -14.40 4.00
CA ARG A 112 3.57 -13.33 2.98
C ARG A 112 2.09 -13.10 2.68
N GLY A 113 1.63 -11.86 2.81
CA GLY A 113 0.22 -11.55 2.60
C GLY A 113 -0.09 -10.07 2.77
N ALA A 114 -1.34 -9.72 2.49
CA ALA A 114 -1.88 -8.38 2.72
C ALA A 114 -3.34 -8.46 3.15
N ALA A 115 -3.78 -7.45 3.88
CA ALA A 115 -5.16 -7.25 4.24
C ALA A 115 -5.49 -5.76 4.24
N VAL A 116 -6.71 -5.42 3.83
CA VAL A 116 -7.25 -4.07 3.95
C VAL A 116 -8.61 -4.21 4.62
N VAL A 117 -8.82 -3.48 5.71
CA VAL A 117 -10.11 -3.42 6.42
C VAL A 117 -10.72 -2.07 6.12
N VAL A 118 -11.90 -2.06 5.52
CA VAL A 118 -12.61 -0.86 5.09
C VAL A 118 -13.97 -0.82 5.75
N ASP A 119 -14.39 0.33 6.24
CA ASP A 119 -15.78 0.58 6.60
C ASP A 119 -16.59 0.83 5.32
N PRO A 120 -17.54 -0.06 4.96
CA PRO A 120 -18.28 0.04 3.71
C PRO A 120 -19.27 1.23 3.68
N ASN A 121 -19.54 1.88 4.81
CA ASN A 121 -20.49 2.98 4.87
C ASN A 121 -19.90 4.34 4.46
N ASN A 122 -18.59 4.52 4.65
CA ASN A 122 -17.88 5.79 4.39
C ASN A 122 -16.60 5.61 3.57
N GLY A 123 -16.09 4.38 3.39
CA GLY A 123 -14.84 4.10 2.70
C GLY A 123 -13.59 4.29 3.56
N ASP A 124 -13.73 4.50 4.87
CA ASP A 124 -12.60 4.67 5.78
C ASP A 124 -11.76 3.40 5.84
N VAL A 125 -10.45 3.54 5.66
CA VAL A 125 -9.51 2.44 5.84
C VAL A 125 -9.17 2.34 7.32
N LEU A 126 -9.62 1.27 7.96
CA LEU A 126 -9.42 1.01 9.39
C LEU A 126 -8.10 0.28 9.66
N ALA A 127 -7.63 -0.52 8.70
CA ALA A 127 -6.32 -1.16 8.73
C ALA A 127 -5.81 -1.44 7.31
N MET A 128 -4.50 -1.34 7.11
CA MET A 128 -3.80 -1.70 5.88
C MET A 128 -2.52 -2.43 6.23
N VAL A 129 -2.50 -3.72 5.95
CA VAL A 129 -1.46 -4.65 6.39
C VAL A 129 -0.72 -5.23 5.20
N SER A 130 0.60 -5.29 5.29
CA SER A 130 1.45 -6.04 4.38
C SER A 130 2.51 -6.78 5.21
N VAL A 131 2.63 -8.09 4.99
CA VAL A 131 3.62 -8.95 5.65
C VAL A 131 4.49 -9.68 4.62
N PRO A 132 5.79 -9.90 4.90
CA PRO A 132 6.52 -9.42 6.09
C PRO A 132 6.73 -7.89 6.07
N SER A 133 6.90 -7.31 7.26
CA SER A 133 7.11 -5.88 7.49
C SER A 133 8.57 -5.58 7.84
N PHE A 134 8.90 -4.30 7.99
CA PHE A 134 10.20 -3.78 8.43
C PHE A 134 9.97 -2.75 9.54
N ASP A 135 10.97 -2.47 10.37
CA ASP A 135 10.91 -1.38 11.35
C ASP A 135 11.38 -0.06 10.69
N PRO A 136 10.49 0.94 10.51
CA PRO A 136 10.85 2.23 9.92
C PRO A 136 11.91 2.99 10.70
N ASN A 137 12.08 2.73 12.01
CA ASN A 137 13.13 3.35 12.82
C ASN A 137 14.55 2.99 12.31
N THR A 138 14.71 1.88 11.58
CA THR A 138 15.99 1.51 10.96
C THR A 138 16.45 2.49 9.88
N PHE A 139 15.53 3.30 9.33
CA PHE A 139 15.84 4.32 8.32
C PHE A 139 16.24 5.66 8.93
N ILE A 140 16.10 5.84 10.24
CA ILE A 140 16.29 7.13 10.92
C ILE A 140 17.59 7.14 11.73
N PRO A 141 18.44 8.19 11.62
CA PRO A 141 18.39 9.24 10.59
C PRO A 141 18.83 8.75 9.20
N SER A 142 19.56 7.64 9.16
CA SER A 142 19.99 6.95 7.95
C SER A 142 20.16 5.46 8.24
N ILE A 143 19.75 4.61 7.29
CA ILE A 143 19.94 3.16 7.39
C ILE A 143 21.42 2.78 7.22
N LYS A 144 21.87 1.79 8.00
CA LYS A 144 23.22 1.23 7.85
C LYS A 144 23.29 0.36 6.59
N ALA A 145 24.44 0.39 5.90
CA ALA A 145 24.65 -0.38 4.67
C ALA A 145 24.38 -1.89 4.83
N LYS A 146 24.72 -2.45 6.00
CA LYS A 146 24.44 -3.86 6.33
C LYS A 146 22.93 -4.13 6.39
N ASP A 147 22.17 -3.33 7.13
CA ASP A 147 20.73 -3.51 7.34
C ASP A 147 19.96 -3.31 6.03
N TRP A 148 20.38 -2.32 5.22
CA TRP A 148 19.87 -2.11 3.88
C TRP A 148 20.11 -3.33 2.97
N THR A 149 21.32 -3.89 3.00
CA THR A 149 21.65 -5.10 2.22
C THR A 149 20.80 -6.29 2.66
N THR A 150 20.52 -6.44 3.96
CA THR A 150 19.62 -7.49 4.47
C THR A 150 18.21 -7.32 3.92
N LEU A 151 17.63 -6.12 3.99
CA LEU A 151 16.28 -5.85 3.47
C LEU A 151 16.17 -6.06 1.96
N GLN A 152 17.21 -5.71 1.20
CA GLN A 152 17.23 -5.90 -0.25
C GLN A 152 17.36 -7.36 -0.69
N LYS A 153 18.15 -8.15 0.04
CA LYS A 153 18.41 -9.57 -0.29
C LYS A 153 17.36 -10.52 0.27
N ASP A 154 16.45 -10.04 1.10
CA ASP A 154 15.38 -10.85 1.65
C ASP A 154 14.42 -11.33 0.54
N GLU A 155 14.37 -12.63 0.33
CA GLU A 155 13.51 -13.28 -0.66
C GLU A 155 12.02 -13.04 -0.41
N ALA A 156 11.64 -12.74 0.84
CA ALA A 156 10.29 -12.37 1.22
C ALA A 156 9.96 -10.91 0.92
N ARG A 157 10.90 -10.12 0.38
CA ARG A 157 10.69 -8.75 -0.14
C ARG A 157 9.88 -7.89 0.85
N PRO A 158 10.41 -7.64 2.06
CA PRO A 158 9.69 -6.95 3.14
C PRO A 158 9.43 -5.47 2.81
N LEU A 159 10.15 -4.86 1.87
CA LEU A 159 9.93 -3.47 1.46
C LEU A 159 8.67 -3.28 0.59
N ILE A 160 8.05 -4.36 0.11
CA ILE A 160 6.87 -4.28 -0.76
C ILE A 160 5.63 -4.08 0.08
N ASN A 161 4.89 -3.01 -0.24
CA ASN A 161 3.52 -2.87 0.21
C ASN A 161 2.60 -3.72 -0.68
N ARG A 162 2.29 -4.93 -0.19
CA ARG A 162 1.42 -5.89 -0.89
C ARG A 162 -0.04 -5.43 -0.93
N ALA A 163 -0.49 -4.60 0.01
CA ALA A 163 -1.88 -4.14 0.05
C ALA A 163 -2.26 -3.26 -1.14
N ILE A 164 -1.27 -2.63 -1.79
CA ILE A 164 -1.44 -1.79 -2.98
C ILE A 164 -0.72 -2.36 -4.21
N SER A 165 -0.27 -3.62 -4.14
CA SER A 165 0.38 -4.31 -5.26
C SER A 165 -0.66 -5.06 -6.11
N THR A 166 -0.37 -5.22 -7.40
CA THR A 166 -1.25 -5.94 -8.34
C THR A 166 -1.08 -7.45 -8.20
N PHE A 167 -2.21 -8.16 -8.12
CA PHE A 167 -2.28 -9.63 -8.17
C PHE A 167 -3.44 -10.07 -9.06
N PRO A 168 -3.35 -11.26 -9.70
CA PRO A 168 -4.51 -11.88 -10.31
C PRO A 168 -5.61 -12.10 -9.25
N PRO A 169 -6.83 -11.57 -9.43
CA PRO A 169 -7.89 -11.66 -8.41
C PRO A 169 -8.43 -13.09 -8.25
N GLY A 170 -8.26 -13.94 -9.27
CA GLY A 170 -8.80 -15.30 -9.27
C GLY A 170 -10.32 -15.29 -9.14
N SER A 171 -10.86 -16.18 -8.31
CA SER A 171 -12.31 -16.38 -8.19
C SER A 171 -13.06 -15.18 -7.56
N THR A 172 -12.39 -14.23 -6.92
CA THR A 172 -13.08 -13.01 -6.43
C THR A 172 -13.63 -12.16 -7.59
N PHE A 173 -13.01 -12.25 -8.79
CA PHE A 173 -13.48 -11.60 -10.01
C PHE A 173 -14.85 -12.12 -10.50
N LYS A 174 -15.30 -13.30 -10.03
CA LYS A 174 -16.61 -13.86 -10.38
C LYS A 174 -17.76 -12.91 -10.01
N ILE A 175 -17.58 -12.03 -9.04
CA ILE A 175 -18.56 -10.98 -8.71
C ILE A 175 -18.73 -9.98 -9.86
N VAL A 176 -17.64 -9.56 -10.49
CA VAL A 176 -17.64 -8.67 -11.67
C VAL A 176 -18.37 -9.34 -12.83
N THR A 177 -17.98 -10.58 -13.14
CA THR A 177 -18.62 -11.36 -14.22
C THR A 177 -20.10 -11.62 -13.96
N SER A 178 -20.47 -11.86 -12.70
CA SER A 178 -21.87 -12.02 -12.28
C SER A 178 -22.68 -10.76 -12.58
N LEU A 179 -22.19 -9.60 -12.13
CA LEU A 179 -22.88 -8.33 -12.34
C LEU A 179 -22.96 -7.97 -13.83
N ALA A 180 -21.93 -8.28 -14.62
CA ALA A 180 -21.91 -8.06 -16.06
C ALA A 180 -22.99 -8.86 -16.80
N GLY A 181 -23.24 -10.12 -16.41
CA GLY A 181 -24.34 -10.90 -16.99
C GLY A 181 -25.71 -10.48 -16.46
N LEU A 182 -25.82 -10.10 -15.19
CA LEU A 182 -27.07 -9.56 -14.62
C LEU A 182 -27.53 -8.29 -15.35
N ARG A 183 -26.61 -7.40 -15.72
CA ARG A 183 -26.89 -6.21 -16.56
C ARG A 183 -27.43 -6.56 -17.96
N ARG A 184 -27.23 -7.79 -18.41
CA ARG A 184 -27.77 -8.34 -19.66
C ARG A 184 -29.00 -9.23 -19.44
N ASN A 185 -29.67 -9.11 -18.29
CA ASN A 185 -30.86 -9.87 -17.90
C ASN A 185 -30.63 -11.39 -17.82
N MET A 186 -29.40 -11.83 -17.51
CA MET A 186 -29.02 -13.25 -17.43
C MET A 186 -29.15 -13.83 -16.01
N SER A 187 -30.12 -13.36 -15.21
CA SER A 187 -30.33 -13.85 -13.83
C SER A 187 -30.73 -15.32 -13.75
N ASN A 188 -31.52 -15.79 -14.74
CA ASN A 188 -32.03 -17.15 -14.81
C ASN A 188 -31.17 -18.08 -15.70
N ALA A 189 -30.01 -17.61 -16.18
CA ALA A 189 -29.16 -18.43 -17.04
C ALA A 189 -28.63 -19.66 -16.27
N ARG A 190 -28.64 -20.80 -16.96
CA ARG A 190 -28.13 -22.07 -16.43
C ARG A 190 -27.10 -22.64 -17.38
N PHE A 191 -26.00 -23.14 -16.82
CA PHE A 191 -24.93 -23.76 -17.58
C PHE A 191 -24.50 -25.07 -16.94
N ASN A 192 -24.16 -26.05 -17.77
CA ASN A 192 -23.70 -27.36 -17.32
C ASN A 192 -22.18 -27.35 -17.11
N CYS A 193 -21.74 -27.91 -16.00
CA CYS A 193 -20.33 -28.16 -15.68
C CYS A 193 -20.08 -29.67 -15.58
N SER A 194 -19.52 -30.26 -16.63
CA SER A 194 -19.07 -31.67 -16.66
C SER A 194 -17.61 -31.84 -16.22
N GLY A 195 -17.12 -30.98 -15.34
CA GLY A 195 -15.70 -30.87 -14.95
C GLY A 195 -14.92 -29.80 -15.73
N GLY A 196 -15.57 -29.12 -16.68
CA GLY A 196 -14.96 -28.10 -17.53
C GLY A 196 -15.92 -27.73 -18.66
N VAL A 197 -15.41 -27.05 -19.68
CA VAL A 197 -16.13 -26.75 -20.93
C VAL A 197 -15.12 -26.61 -22.08
N SER A 198 -15.48 -27.08 -23.27
CA SER A 198 -14.66 -26.92 -24.47
C SER A 198 -15.09 -25.70 -25.29
N TYR A 199 -14.12 -24.94 -25.78
CA TYR A 199 -14.32 -23.95 -26.84
C TYR A 199 -13.35 -24.25 -27.97
N GLY A 200 -13.89 -24.68 -29.11
CA GLY A 200 -13.09 -25.23 -30.20
C GLY A 200 -12.29 -26.45 -29.72
N GLU A 201 -10.98 -26.43 -29.94
CA GLU A 201 -10.06 -27.50 -29.55
C GLU A 201 -9.55 -27.37 -28.10
N HIS A 202 -9.86 -26.26 -27.41
CA HIS A 202 -9.36 -26.02 -26.06
C HIS A 202 -10.38 -26.43 -24.99
N TYR A 203 -9.93 -27.25 -24.03
CA TYR A 203 -10.73 -27.64 -22.86
C TYR A 203 -10.35 -26.80 -21.64
N PHE A 204 -11.27 -25.93 -21.22
CA PHE A 204 -11.14 -25.14 -20.00
C PHE A 204 -11.63 -25.95 -18.80
N ARG A 205 -10.69 -26.41 -17.99
CA ARG A 205 -10.95 -27.26 -16.82
C ARG A 205 -11.55 -26.44 -15.67
N CYS A 206 -12.53 -27.01 -14.97
CA CYS A 206 -12.99 -26.51 -13.67
C CYS A 206 -12.24 -27.21 -12.53
N TRP A 207 -11.99 -26.51 -11.43
CA TRP A 207 -11.26 -27.05 -10.27
C TRP A 207 -11.79 -28.40 -9.77
N ILE A 208 -13.10 -28.66 -9.90
CA ILE A 208 -13.73 -29.91 -9.45
C ILE A 208 -13.26 -31.14 -10.24
N ALA A 209 -12.81 -30.97 -11.49
CA ALA A 209 -12.29 -32.08 -12.27
C ALA A 209 -11.00 -32.67 -11.70
N GLU A 210 -10.21 -31.88 -10.97
CA GLU A 210 -9.03 -32.39 -10.25
C GLU A 210 -9.41 -33.35 -9.13
N LYS A 211 -10.67 -33.29 -8.67
CA LYS A 211 -11.27 -34.20 -7.70
C LYS A 211 -12.11 -35.30 -8.36
N GLY A 212 -12.00 -35.46 -9.69
CA GLY A 212 -12.78 -36.43 -10.46
C GLY A 212 -14.29 -36.14 -10.53
N GLY A 213 -14.71 -34.91 -10.21
CA GLY A 213 -16.11 -34.55 -10.08
C GLY A 213 -16.63 -33.57 -11.14
N ALA A 214 -17.90 -33.23 -10.99
CA ALA A 214 -18.64 -32.28 -11.82
C ALA A 214 -19.66 -31.55 -10.93
N HIS A 215 -19.98 -30.29 -11.25
CA HIS A 215 -21.02 -29.55 -10.54
C HIS A 215 -22.42 -29.68 -11.17
N GLY A 216 -22.52 -30.29 -12.35
CA GLY A 216 -23.78 -30.43 -13.09
C GLY A 216 -24.30 -29.09 -13.60
N THR A 217 -25.62 -29.01 -13.80
CA THR A 217 -26.26 -27.79 -14.30
C THR A 217 -26.59 -26.83 -13.17
N LEU A 218 -25.90 -25.70 -13.13
CA LEU A 218 -26.02 -24.68 -12.09
C LEU A 218 -26.67 -23.41 -12.62
N GLY A 219 -27.36 -22.68 -11.74
CA GLY A 219 -27.67 -21.25 -11.94
C GLY A 219 -26.62 -20.35 -11.27
N LEU A 220 -26.72 -19.05 -11.48
CA LEU A 220 -25.74 -18.06 -10.97
C LEU A 220 -25.48 -18.18 -9.47
N THR A 221 -26.55 -18.26 -8.66
CA THR A 221 -26.44 -18.35 -7.20
C THR A 221 -25.63 -19.57 -6.75
N ASP A 222 -25.89 -20.75 -7.33
CA ASP A 222 -25.18 -21.97 -6.95
C ASP A 222 -23.75 -21.98 -7.48
N ALA A 223 -23.52 -21.42 -8.67
CA ALA A 223 -22.19 -21.27 -9.23
C ALA A 223 -21.27 -20.37 -8.39
N ILE A 224 -21.80 -19.31 -7.77
CA ILE A 224 -21.05 -18.48 -6.81
C ILE A 224 -20.70 -19.30 -5.56
N LYS A 225 -21.67 -20.02 -4.97
CA LYS A 225 -21.46 -20.82 -3.74
C LYS A 225 -20.33 -21.83 -3.89
N VAL A 226 -20.24 -22.52 -5.03
CA VAL A 226 -19.23 -23.56 -5.28
C VAL A 226 -18.06 -23.07 -6.14
N SER A 227 -18.01 -21.77 -6.45
CA SER A 227 -17.00 -21.15 -7.28
C SER A 227 -16.77 -21.92 -8.60
N CYS A 228 -17.83 -22.29 -9.33
CA CYS A 228 -17.71 -23.15 -10.51
C CYS A 228 -17.07 -22.41 -11.71
N ASP A 229 -15.85 -22.77 -12.10
CA ASP A 229 -15.17 -22.12 -13.23
C ASP A 229 -15.89 -22.36 -14.57
N SER A 230 -16.32 -23.60 -14.84
CA SER A 230 -17.02 -23.93 -16.09
C SER A 230 -18.30 -23.11 -16.30
N PHE A 231 -19.06 -22.86 -15.22
CA PHE A 231 -20.19 -21.93 -15.27
C PHE A 231 -19.72 -20.53 -15.65
N PHE A 232 -18.68 -20.00 -14.99
CA PHE A 232 -18.20 -18.63 -15.24
C PHE A 232 -17.52 -18.45 -16.60
N TYR A 233 -16.93 -19.50 -17.20
CA TYR A 233 -16.47 -19.47 -18.58
C TYR A 233 -17.64 -19.32 -19.56
N GLN A 234 -18.74 -20.05 -19.34
CA GLN A 234 -19.93 -19.97 -20.19
C GLN A 234 -20.71 -18.67 -19.96
N TYR A 235 -20.92 -18.31 -18.69
CA TYR A 235 -21.63 -17.11 -18.29
C TYR A 235 -20.90 -15.85 -18.74
N GLY A 236 -19.57 -15.79 -18.59
CA GLY A 236 -18.75 -14.68 -19.06
C GLY A 236 -18.74 -14.56 -20.59
N ASN A 237 -18.63 -15.68 -21.31
CA ASN A 237 -18.70 -15.67 -22.78
C ASN A 237 -20.07 -15.16 -23.28
N ALA A 238 -21.17 -15.62 -22.67
CA ALA A 238 -22.50 -15.15 -23.00
C ALA A 238 -22.74 -13.68 -22.58
N ALA A 239 -22.16 -13.23 -21.46
CA ALA A 239 -22.20 -11.84 -21.01
C ALA A 239 -21.39 -10.89 -21.92
N GLY A 240 -20.35 -11.39 -22.60
CA GLY A 240 -19.52 -10.65 -23.54
C GLY A 240 -18.51 -9.71 -22.88
N ILE A 241 -17.35 -9.53 -23.52
CA ILE A 241 -16.23 -8.75 -22.98
C ILE A 241 -16.60 -7.29 -22.70
N ASP A 242 -17.38 -6.65 -23.58
CA ASP A 242 -17.79 -5.26 -23.39
C ASP A 242 -18.60 -5.05 -22.10
N SER A 243 -19.44 -6.01 -21.73
CA SER A 243 -20.22 -5.92 -20.48
C SER A 243 -19.34 -6.11 -19.26
N ILE A 244 -18.38 -7.04 -19.34
CA ILE A 244 -17.41 -7.31 -18.28
C ILE A 244 -16.53 -6.09 -18.08
N ASP A 245 -15.98 -5.51 -19.15
CA ASP A 245 -15.09 -4.35 -19.11
C ASP A 245 -15.81 -3.11 -18.55
N LYS A 246 -17.03 -2.81 -19.04
CA LYS A 246 -17.87 -1.73 -18.47
C LYS A 246 -18.18 -1.94 -16.99
N THR A 247 -18.31 -3.19 -16.55
CA THR A 247 -18.60 -3.52 -15.16
C THR A 247 -17.35 -3.45 -14.29
N GLY A 248 -16.20 -3.91 -14.78
CA GLY A 248 -14.91 -3.76 -14.12
C GLY A 248 -14.56 -2.30 -13.88
N ASN A 249 -14.62 -1.48 -14.93
CA ASN A 249 -14.38 -0.03 -14.85
C ASN A 249 -15.31 0.66 -13.83
N ALA A 250 -16.59 0.28 -13.80
CA ALA A 250 -17.56 0.84 -12.85
C ALA A 250 -17.29 0.43 -11.38
N LEU A 251 -16.54 -0.66 -11.16
CA LEU A 251 -16.12 -1.15 -9.85
C LEU A 251 -14.68 -0.74 -9.48
N GLY A 252 -14.01 0.02 -10.34
CA GLY A 252 -12.64 0.51 -10.12
C GLY A 252 -11.53 -0.51 -10.43
N LEU A 253 -11.79 -1.47 -11.33
CA LEU A 253 -10.82 -2.46 -11.83
C LEU A 253 -10.34 -2.12 -13.24
#